data_AF-A0A5D2G7H3-F1
#
_entry.id   AF-A0A5D2G7H3-F1
#
_cell.length_a   1.000
_cell.length_b   1.000
_cell.length_c   1.000
_cell.angle_alpha   90.00
_cell.angle_beta   90.00
_cell.angle_gamma   90.00
#
_symmetry.space_group_name_H-M   'P 1'
#
loop_
_entity.id
_entity.type
_entity.pdbx_description
1 polymer ?
#
loop_
_entity_poly.entity_id
_entity_poly.type
_entity_poly.pdbx_seq_one_letter_code
_entity_poly.pdbx_strand_id
1 'polypeptide(L)'
;MYEVKRKEEALARAGVFLDVKNWPPFFPIIHHDIANEIPNYLHRMLYVAFATFIGLILCLFWNIIAVSTASIKGSGVRIWFLAVIYFIIGVPGAYLLWYRPLYRACRKDSAFKFGWFFMFYVIHIGFCIYGSVAPPIIYDGLSFSGFVSALRTMSDNALVGIFYFVGFGLFCVESLLSIWVIQFIGISVAVERQRRQNVMLQEEVPWQHQK
;
A
#
# COMPACT_ATOMS: atom_id res chain seq x y z
N MET A 1 31.68 10.86 -19.91
CA MET A 1 31.90 10.91 -18.44
C MET A 1 31.68 12.31 -17.87
N TYR A 2 32.48 13.32 -18.23
CA TYR A 2 32.35 14.69 -17.67
C TYR A 2 31.02 15.39 -18.00
N GLU A 3 30.51 15.21 -19.22
CA GLU A 3 29.23 15.79 -19.65
C GLU A 3 28.01 15.19 -18.93
N VAL A 4 28.08 13.90 -18.58
CA VAL A 4 27.03 13.20 -17.82
C VAL A 4 26.97 13.75 -16.40
N LYS A 5 28.14 13.84 -15.75
CA LYS A 5 28.27 14.42 -14.40
C LYS A 5 27.78 15.86 -14.31
N ARG A 6 28.10 16.70 -15.33
CA ARG A 6 27.64 18.09 -15.39
C ARG A 6 26.12 18.20 -15.61
N LYS A 7 25.53 17.29 -16.40
CA LYS A 7 24.07 17.22 -16.57
C LYS A 7 23.39 16.70 -15.31
N GLU A 8 23.94 15.68 -14.65
CA GLU A 8 23.46 15.17 -13.35
C GLU A 8 23.48 16.24 -12.26
N GLU A 9 24.58 17.00 -12.14
CA GLU A 9 24.68 18.12 -11.20
C GLU A 9 23.77 19.31 -11.56
N ALA A 10 23.50 19.54 -12.85
CA ALA A 10 22.54 20.56 -13.28
C ALA A 10 21.09 20.12 -13.02
N LEU A 11 20.78 18.82 -13.19
CA LEU A 11 19.48 18.24 -12.84
C LEU A 11 19.26 18.21 -11.32
N ALA A 12 20.28 17.87 -10.54
CA ALA A 12 20.26 17.93 -9.08
C ALA A 12 20.05 19.37 -8.58
N ARG A 13 20.74 20.36 -9.18
CA ARG A 13 20.53 21.79 -8.91
C ARG A 13 19.15 22.30 -9.34
N ALA A 14 18.54 21.70 -10.36
CA ALA A 14 17.18 22.00 -10.78
C ALA A 14 16.11 21.29 -9.92
N GLY A 15 16.50 20.54 -8.89
CA GLY A 15 15.58 19.74 -8.06
C GLY A 15 14.95 18.56 -8.80
N VAL A 16 15.48 18.23 -9.98
CA VAL A 16 15.12 17.05 -10.76
C VAL A 16 16.05 15.93 -10.32
N PHE A 17 15.78 15.33 -9.17
CA PHE A 17 16.33 14.02 -8.85
C PHE A 17 15.93 13.09 -10.00
N LEU A 18 16.91 12.49 -10.67
CA LEU A 18 16.66 11.42 -11.63
C LEU A 18 16.05 10.27 -10.83
N ASP A 19 14.72 10.20 -10.74
CA ASP A 19 13.95 9.07 -10.19
C ASP A 19 14.23 7.84 -11.11
N VAL A 20 15.43 7.27 -11.03
CA VAL A 20 15.85 6.11 -11.83
C VAL A 20 15.00 4.92 -11.37
N LYS A 21 14.19 4.37 -12.29
CA LYS A 21 13.36 3.21 -12.00
C LYS A 21 14.25 2.03 -11.64
N ASN A 22 14.04 1.44 -10.47
CA ASN A 22 14.88 0.38 -9.91
C ASN A 22 14.08 -0.83 -9.40
N TRP A 23 12.74 -0.75 -9.35
CA TRP A 23 11.90 -1.79 -8.76
C TRP A 23 10.66 -2.11 -9.63
N PRO A 24 10.17 -3.36 -9.67
CA PRO A 24 10.84 -4.58 -9.18
C PRO A 24 12.16 -4.86 -9.93
N PRO A 25 13.14 -5.58 -9.32
CA PRO A 25 14.48 -5.75 -9.89
C PRO A 25 14.51 -6.36 -11.31
N PHE A 26 13.53 -7.21 -11.61
CA PHE A 26 13.37 -7.87 -12.90
C PHE A 26 12.60 -7.02 -13.93
N PHE A 27 11.87 -5.98 -13.48
CA PHE A 27 11.12 -5.09 -14.36
C PHE A 27 11.01 -3.69 -13.73
N PRO A 28 12.02 -2.82 -13.90
CA PRO A 28 12.07 -1.52 -13.23
C PRO A 28 10.98 -0.57 -13.74
N ILE A 29 9.84 -0.55 -13.05
CA ILE A 29 8.67 0.29 -13.36
C ILE A 29 8.65 1.50 -12.42
N ILE A 30 9.01 1.32 -11.16
CA ILE A 30 8.96 2.34 -10.11
C ILE A 30 10.36 2.69 -9.61
N HIS A 31 10.50 3.93 -9.15
CA HIS A 31 11.64 4.37 -8.37
C HIS A 31 11.33 4.13 -6.88
N HIS A 32 12.20 3.38 -6.21
CA HIS A 32 12.07 3.00 -4.81
C HIS A 32 13.46 2.98 -4.16
N ASP A 33 13.87 4.11 -3.58
CA ASP A 33 15.14 4.21 -2.85
C ASP A 33 14.93 4.86 -1.48
N ILE A 34 14.38 4.06 -0.56
CA ILE A 34 14.09 4.51 0.81
C ILE A 34 15.40 4.84 1.55
N ALA A 35 16.46 4.06 1.34
CA ALA A 35 17.69 4.18 2.12
C ALA A 35 18.42 5.50 1.87
N ASN A 36 18.43 5.98 0.62
CA ASN A 36 19.18 7.18 0.24
C ASN A 36 18.32 8.46 0.22
N GLU A 37 17.03 8.39 -0.08
CA GLU A 37 16.19 9.60 -0.24
C GLU A 37 15.43 10.03 1.02
N ILE A 38 15.29 9.13 1.98
CA ILE A 38 14.41 9.35 3.14
C ILE A 38 15.26 9.44 4.40
N PRO A 39 14.95 10.36 5.34
CA PRO A 39 15.59 10.35 6.65
C PRO A 39 15.39 9.04 7.41
N ASN A 40 16.44 8.56 8.09
CA ASN A 40 16.45 7.27 8.80
C ASN A 40 15.25 7.06 9.75
N TYR A 41 14.74 8.12 10.37
CA TYR A 41 13.60 8.04 11.30
C TYR A 41 12.26 7.70 10.60
N LEU A 42 12.13 7.96 9.29
CA LEU A 42 10.94 7.63 8.49
C LEU A 42 11.05 6.31 7.73
N HIS A 43 12.23 5.66 7.71
CA HIS A 43 12.44 4.41 6.99
C HIS A 43 11.46 3.33 7.40
N ARG A 44 11.33 3.11 8.72
CA ARG A 44 10.41 2.09 9.26
C ARG A 44 8.98 2.31 8.76
N MET A 45 8.54 3.56 8.69
CA MET A 45 7.23 3.96 8.21
C MET A 45 6.98 3.55 6.77
N LEU A 46 7.96 3.80 5.89
CA LEU A 46 7.85 3.44 4.48
C LEU A 46 8.01 1.94 4.24
N TYR A 47 8.85 1.24 5.01
CA TYR A 47 8.99 -0.20 4.89
C TYR A 47 7.71 -0.95 5.29
N VAL A 48 7.04 -0.55 6.36
CA VAL A 48 5.78 -1.20 6.75
C VAL A 48 4.63 -0.89 5.78
N ALA A 49 4.57 0.33 5.25
CA ALA A 49 3.60 0.68 4.21
C ALA A 49 3.91 -0.01 2.87
N PHE A 50 5.18 -0.22 2.56
CA PHE A 50 5.57 -1.01 1.40
C PHE A 50 5.23 -2.50 1.59
N ALA A 51 5.37 -3.03 2.80
CA ALA A 51 4.97 -4.40 3.10
C ALA A 51 3.46 -4.63 2.84
N THR A 52 2.58 -3.68 3.22
CA THR A 52 1.13 -3.76 2.90
C THR A 52 0.87 -3.64 1.40
N PHE A 53 1.70 -2.89 0.68
CA PHE A 53 1.59 -2.82 -0.79
C PHE A 53 1.88 -4.16 -1.44
N ILE A 54 2.95 -4.85 -0.99
CA ILE A 54 3.27 -6.20 -1.43
C ILE A 54 2.20 -7.20 -0.97
N GLY A 55 1.71 -7.07 0.27
CA GLY A 55 0.62 -7.87 0.81
C GLY A 55 -0.63 -7.81 -0.04
N LEU A 56 -1.03 -6.62 -0.50
CA LEU A 56 -2.13 -6.44 -1.45
C LEU A 56 -1.89 -7.16 -2.77
N ILE A 57 -0.68 -7.06 -3.36
CA ILE A 57 -0.33 -7.77 -4.60
C ILE A 57 -0.48 -9.27 -4.40
N LEU A 58 0.02 -9.80 -3.28
CA LEU A 58 -0.08 -11.22 -2.94
C LEU A 58 -1.54 -11.65 -2.77
N CYS A 59 -2.36 -10.86 -2.06
CA CYS A 59 -3.79 -11.14 -1.88
C CYS A 59 -4.52 -11.21 -3.22
N LEU A 60 -4.33 -10.21 -4.09
CA LEU A 60 -5.02 -10.14 -5.38
C LEU A 60 -4.50 -11.18 -6.38
N PHE A 61 -3.21 -11.50 -6.34
CA PHE A 61 -2.64 -12.57 -7.16
C PHE A 61 -3.20 -13.93 -6.75
N TRP A 62 -3.21 -14.22 -5.44
CA TRP A 62 -3.82 -15.45 -4.94
C TRP A 62 -5.31 -15.51 -5.24
N ASN A 63 -6.01 -14.37 -5.16
CA ASN A 63 -7.42 -14.29 -5.52
C ASN A 63 -7.67 -14.73 -6.97
N ILE A 64 -6.83 -14.32 -7.93
CA ILE A 64 -6.94 -14.80 -9.32
C ILE A 64 -6.76 -16.32 -9.38
N ILE A 65 -5.78 -16.88 -8.67
CA ILE A 65 -5.54 -18.33 -8.66
C ILE A 65 -6.76 -19.06 -8.09
N ALA A 66 -7.26 -18.63 -6.93
CA ALA A 66 -8.42 -19.22 -6.28
C ALA A 66 -9.66 -19.17 -7.19
N VAL A 67 -9.99 -17.98 -7.71
CA VAL A 67 -11.15 -17.80 -8.60
C VAL A 67 -11.00 -18.56 -9.92
N SER A 68 -9.76 -18.75 -10.43
CA SER A 68 -9.51 -19.59 -11.60
C SER A 68 -9.96 -21.04 -11.35
N THR A 69 -9.71 -21.58 -10.16
CA THR A 69 -10.16 -22.94 -9.81
C THR A 69 -11.69 -23.05 -9.81
N ALA A 70 -12.40 -22.04 -9.29
CA ALA A 70 -13.86 -21.99 -9.29
C ALA A 70 -14.43 -21.84 -10.72
N SER A 71 -13.83 -20.96 -11.53
CA SER A 71 -14.26 -20.76 -12.92
C SER A 71 -14.09 -22.00 -13.79
N ILE A 72 -12.97 -22.73 -13.65
CA ILE A 72 -12.76 -24.00 -14.37
C ILE A 72 -13.77 -25.07 -13.91
N LYS A 73 -14.24 -25.01 -12.66
CA LYS A 73 -15.27 -25.90 -12.10
C LYS A 73 -16.72 -25.48 -12.41
N GLY A 74 -16.92 -24.46 -13.25
CA GLY A 74 -18.24 -24.10 -13.77
C GLY A 74 -18.91 -22.90 -13.08
N SER A 75 -18.25 -22.22 -12.13
CA SER A 75 -18.79 -21.02 -11.47
C SER A 75 -18.85 -19.78 -12.40
N GLY A 76 -18.45 -19.92 -13.67
CA GLY A 76 -18.56 -18.91 -14.71
C GLY A 76 -17.28 -18.09 -14.92
N VAL A 77 -17.08 -17.59 -16.15
CA VAL A 77 -15.90 -16.78 -16.50
C VAL A 77 -15.98 -15.33 -15.98
N ARG A 78 -17.19 -14.85 -15.66
CA ARG A 78 -17.44 -13.47 -15.21
C ARG A 78 -16.75 -13.17 -13.87
N ILE A 79 -16.77 -14.12 -12.93
CA ILE A 79 -16.10 -13.96 -11.62
C ILE A 79 -14.58 -13.85 -11.78
N TRP A 80 -14.01 -14.58 -12.75
CA TRP A 80 -12.59 -14.54 -13.05
C TRP A 80 -12.17 -13.21 -13.67
N PHE A 81 -12.95 -12.68 -14.62
CA PHE A 81 -12.68 -11.35 -15.18
C PHE A 81 -12.68 -10.28 -14.08
N LEU A 82 -13.60 -10.33 -13.11
CA LEU A 82 -13.57 -9.41 -11.98
C LEU A 82 -12.32 -9.55 -11.13
N ALA A 83 -11.89 -10.78 -10.81
CA ALA A 83 -10.65 -11.02 -10.06
C ALA A 83 -9.44 -10.39 -10.76
N VAL A 84 -9.36 -10.52 -12.09
CA VAL A 84 -8.32 -9.89 -12.91
C VAL A 84 -8.42 -8.37 -12.90
N ILE A 85 -9.63 -7.81 -13.01
CA ILE A 85 -9.87 -6.35 -12.92
C ILE A 85 -9.41 -5.82 -11.57
N TYR A 86 -9.71 -6.52 -10.46
CA TYR A 86 -9.25 -6.12 -9.14
C TYR A 86 -7.74 -6.07 -9.05
N PHE A 87 -7.02 -7.00 -9.68
CA PHE A 87 -5.56 -6.97 -9.73
C PHE A 87 -5.03 -5.81 -10.56
N ILE A 88 -5.53 -5.65 -11.80
CA ILE A 88 -5.05 -4.64 -12.76
C ILE A 88 -5.35 -3.22 -12.30
N ILE A 89 -6.46 -2.99 -11.58
CA ILE A 89 -6.81 -1.67 -11.06
C ILE A 89 -6.29 -1.48 -9.64
N GLY A 90 -6.43 -2.49 -8.79
CA GLY A 90 -6.09 -2.42 -7.36
C GLY A 90 -4.61 -2.18 -7.13
N VAL A 91 -3.71 -2.87 -7.85
CA VAL A 91 -2.26 -2.71 -7.66
C VAL A 91 -1.77 -1.33 -8.12
N PRO A 92 -2.06 -0.85 -9.34
CA PRO A 92 -1.67 0.50 -9.75
C PRO A 92 -2.39 1.59 -8.94
N GLY A 93 -3.67 1.36 -8.59
CA GLY A 93 -4.45 2.26 -7.75
C GLY A 93 -3.81 2.44 -6.37
N ALA A 94 -3.47 1.35 -5.69
CA ALA A 94 -2.78 1.40 -4.40
C ALA A 94 -1.44 2.14 -4.47
N TYR A 95 -0.66 1.88 -5.51
CA TYR A 95 0.61 2.57 -5.74
C TYR A 95 0.41 4.09 -5.89
N LEU A 96 -0.51 4.50 -6.75
CA LEU A 96 -0.72 5.91 -7.09
C LEU A 96 -1.45 6.69 -5.98
N LEU A 97 -2.39 6.06 -5.29
CA LEU A 97 -3.32 6.74 -4.39
C LEU A 97 -2.79 6.85 -2.96
N TRP A 98 -2.03 5.88 -2.46
CA TRP A 98 -1.53 5.94 -1.08
C TRP A 98 -0.02 5.73 -0.97
N TYR A 99 0.57 4.76 -1.68
CA TYR A 99 2.00 4.47 -1.50
C TYR A 99 2.91 5.61 -2.00
N ARG A 100 2.71 6.05 -3.26
CA ARG A 100 3.50 7.14 -3.87
C ARG A 100 3.28 8.49 -3.17
N PRO A 101 2.05 8.88 -2.79
CA PRO A 101 1.83 10.07 -1.96
C PRO A 101 2.56 10.00 -0.62
N LEU A 102 2.56 8.85 0.07
CA LEU A 102 3.28 8.67 1.32
C LEU A 102 4.79 8.83 1.13
N TYR A 103 5.37 8.18 0.12
CA TYR A 103 6.79 8.33 -0.23
C TYR A 103 7.17 9.80 -0.46
N ARG A 104 6.36 10.51 -1.24
CA ARG A 104 6.54 11.95 -1.50
C ARG A 104 6.32 12.82 -0.27
N ALA A 105 5.44 12.41 0.65
CA ALA A 105 5.19 13.10 1.91
C ALA A 105 6.42 13.03 2.82
N CYS A 106 7.06 11.85 2.89
CA CYS A 106 8.28 11.63 3.66
C CYS A 106 9.47 12.42 3.09
N ARG A 107 9.57 12.49 1.76
CA ARG A 107 10.68 13.19 1.07
C ARG A 107 10.58 14.72 1.15
N LYS A 108 9.37 15.28 1.14
CA LYS A 108 9.14 16.75 1.07
C LYS A 108 8.41 17.33 2.28
N ASP A 109 8.29 16.57 3.37
CA ASP A 109 7.57 16.92 4.61
C ASP A 109 6.21 17.62 4.38
N SER A 110 5.34 16.98 3.59
CA SER A 110 4.13 17.62 3.06
C SER A 110 2.87 17.12 3.77
N ALA A 111 2.30 17.98 4.64
CA ALA A 111 1.08 17.67 5.41
C ALA A 111 -0.12 17.27 4.54
N PHE A 112 -0.33 17.94 3.41
CA PHE A 112 -1.40 17.61 2.46
C PHE A 112 -1.25 16.20 1.88
N LYS A 113 -0.02 15.78 1.56
CA LYS A 113 0.24 14.42 1.03
C LYS A 113 0.05 13.33 2.09
N PHE A 114 0.34 13.64 3.36
CA PHE A 114 -0.02 12.75 4.46
C PHE A 114 -1.54 12.60 4.60
N GLY A 115 -2.31 13.70 4.52
CA GLY A 115 -3.77 13.63 4.53
C GLY A 115 -4.34 12.79 3.38
N TRP A 116 -3.79 12.97 2.17
CA TRP A 116 -4.14 12.15 1.00
C TRP A 116 -3.86 10.67 1.21
N PHE A 117 -2.70 10.33 1.79
CA PHE A 117 -2.38 8.95 2.18
C PHE A 117 -3.46 8.39 3.11
N PHE A 118 -3.77 9.05 4.24
CA PHE A 118 -4.73 8.53 5.21
C PHE A 118 -6.11 8.28 4.59
N MET A 119 -6.60 9.21 3.78
CA MET A 119 -7.92 9.10 3.13
C MET A 119 -8.01 7.84 2.24
N PHE A 120 -7.04 7.64 1.34
CA PHE A 120 -7.05 6.48 0.45
C PHE A 120 -6.64 5.18 1.15
N TYR A 121 -5.88 5.26 2.23
CA TYR A 121 -5.48 4.09 2.99
C TYR A 121 -6.66 3.52 3.81
N VAL A 122 -7.59 4.35 4.28
CA VAL A 122 -8.86 3.87 4.85
C VAL A 122 -9.69 3.13 3.80
N ILE A 123 -9.72 3.62 2.55
CA ILE A 123 -10.39 2.92 1.43
C ILE A 123 -9.71 1.57 1.16
N HIS A 124 -8.37 1.50 1.20
CA HIS A 124 -7.61 0.24 1.11
C HIS A 124 -7.98 -0.74 2.22
N ILE A 125 -8.05 -0.29 3.47
CA ILE A 125 -8.50 -1.11 4.61
C ILE A 125 -9.91 -1.64 4.36
N GLY A 126 -10.84 -0.76 3.96
CA GLY A 126 -12.22 -1.14 3.63
C GLY A 126 -12.29 -2.16 2.49
N PHE A 127 -11.47 -2.00 1.46
CA PHE A 127 -11.36 -2.96 0.36
C PHE A 127 -10.84 -4.32 0.83
N CYS A 128 -9.83 -4.36 1.69
CA CYS A 128 -9.30 -5.62 2.22
C CYS A 128 -10.32 -6.33 3.13
N ILE A 129 -11.07 -5.58 3.95
CA ILE A 129 -12.17 -6.12 4.76
C ILE A 129 -13.30 -6.65 3.87
N TYR A 130 -13.64 -5.92 2.81
CA TYR A 130 -14.60 -6.40 1.82
C TYR A 130 -14.13 -7.70 1.17
N GLY A 131 -12.86 -7.79 0.78
CA GLY A 131 -12.24 -8.99 0.22
C GLY A 131 -12.20 -10.16 1.20
N SER A 132 -11.94 -9.92 2.49
CA SER A 132 -11.92 -10.97 3.52
C SER A 132 -13.32 -11.51 3.83
N VAL A 133 -14.35 -10.66 3.84
CA VAL A 133 -15.72 -11.12 4.05
C VAL A 133 -16.29 -11.77 2.78
N ALA A 134 -16.03 -11.16 1.62
CA ALA A 134 -16.65 -11.46 0.31
C ALA A 134 -18.18 -11.50 0.39
N PRO A 135 -18.85 -10.39 0.76
CA PRO A 135 -20.30 -10.38 0.91
C PRO A 135 -20.98 -10.72 -0.43
N PRO A 136 -22.10 -11.46 -0.43
CA PRO A 136 -22.72 -12.01 -1.64
C PRO A 136 -23.55 -10.98 -2.41
N ILE A 137 -22.95 -9.83 -2.72
CA ILE A 137 -23.60 -8.70 -3.41
C ILE A 137 -23.35 -8.81 -4.92
N ILE A 138 -22.10 -9.05 -5.31
CA ILE A 138 -21.67 -9.15 -6.71
C ILE A 138 -21.32 -10.62 -6.99
N TYR A 139 -22.05 -11.26 -7.90
CA TYR A 139 -21.88 -12.68 -8.27
C TYR A 139 -21.69 -13.61 -7.06
N ASP A 140 -22.57 -13.50 -6.06
CA ASP A 140 -22.53 -14.31 -4.84
C ASP A 140 -21.24 -14.19 -4.00
N GLY A 141 -20.43 -13.16 -4.25
CA GLY A 141 -19.14 -12.92 -3.59
C GLY A 141 -17.99 -13.73 -4.21
N LEU A 142 -18.27 -14.64 -5.15
CA LEU A 142 -17.31 -15.61 -5.68
C LEU A 142 -16.12 -14.99 -6.42
N SER A 143 -16.17 -13.69 -6.76
CA SER A 143 -15.03 -12.95 -7.33
C SER A 143 -13.94 -12.61 -6.31
N PHE A 144 -14.23 -12.81 -5.01
CA PHE A 144 -13.25 -12.73 -3.93
C PHE A 144 -13.13 -14.07 -3.19
N SER A 145 -11.90 -14.45 -2.88
CA SER A 145 -11.56 -15.56 -2.00
C SER A 145 -11.76 -15.19 -0.52
N GLY A 146 -12.94 -14.72 -0.15
CA GLY A 146 -13.29 -14.35 1.23
C GLY A 146 -14.07 -15.44 1.95
N PHE A 147 -14.36 -15.22 3.22
CA PHE A 147 -14.97 -16.20 4.13
C PHE A 147 -16.29 -16.76 3.61
N VAL A 148 -17.22 -15.90 3.18
CA VAL A 148 -18.54 -16.34 2.69
C VAL A 148 -18.38 -17.20 1.44
N SER A 149 -17.52 -16.79 0.51
CA SER A 149 -17.26 -17.54 -0.72
C SER A 149 -16.51 -18.84 -0.48
N ALA A 150 -15.60 -18.88 0.51
CA ALA A 150 -14.92 -20.09 0.94
C ALA A 150 -15.90 -21.13 1.49
N LEU A 151 -16.83 -20.72 2.35
CA LEU A 151 -17.87 -21.61 2.89
C LEU A 151 -18.75 -22.19 1.79
N ARG A 152 -19.17 -21.36 0.83
CA ARG A 152 -20.02 -21.80 -0.29
C ARG A 152 -19.29 -22.74 -1.24
N THR A 153 -18.05 -22.42 -1.60
CA THR A 153 -17.28 -23.30 -2.48
C THR A 153 -16.87 -24.60 -1.80
N MET A 154 -16.74 -24.62 -0.47
CA MET A 154 -16.43 -25.82 0.30
C MET A 154 -17.55 -26.86 0.25
N SER A 155 -18.84 -26.45 0.19
CA SER A 155 -19.95 -27.40 0.06
C SER A 155 -19.97 -28.09 -1.31
N ASP A 156 -19.50 -27.40 -2.34
CA ASP A 156 -19.57 -27.88 -3.73
C ASP A 156 -18.29 -28.64 -4.12
N ASN A 157 -17.13 -28.10 -3.77
CA ASN A 157 -15.84 -28.69 -4.05
C ASN A 157 -14.79 -28.32 -2.98
N ALA A 158 -14.41 -29.29 -2.17
CA ALA A 158 -13.47 -29.09 -1.07
C ALA A 158 -12.13 -28.47 -1.52
N LEU A 159 -11.62 -28.81 -2.71
CA LEU A 159 -10.37 -28.24 -3.22
C LEU A 159 -10.52 -26.74 -3.50
N VAL A 160 -11.60 -26.33 -4.19
CA VAL A 160 -11.87 -24.91 -4.44
C VAL A 160 -12.06 -24.16 -3.12
N GLY A 161 -12.81 -24.74 -2.17
CA GLY A 161 -13.00 -24.19 -0.83
C GLY A 161 -11.67 -23.94 -0.10
N ILE A 162 -10.73 -24.88 -0.12
CA ILE A 162 -9.41 -24.71 0.49
C ILE A 162 -8.65 -23.53 -0.12
N PHE A 163 -8.63 -23.40 -1.45
CA PHE A 163 -7.98 -22.27 -2.12
C PHE A 163 -8.60 -20.92 -1.70
N TYR A 164 -9.92 -20.88 -1.57
CA TYR A 164 -10.64 -19.71 -1.09
C TYR A 164 -10.32 -19.40 0.38
N PHE A 165 -10.19 -20.41 1.25
CA PHE A 165 -9.80 -20.21 2.65
C PHE A 165 -8.38 -19.65 2.81
N VAL A 166 -7.43 -20.06 1.96
CA VAL A 166 -6.08 -19.47 1.96
C VAL A 166 -6.16 -17.98 1.59
N GLY A 167 -6.95 -17.65 0.57
CA GLY A 167 -7.19 -16.27 0.18
C GLY A 167 -7.83 -15.43 1.30
N PHE A 168 -8.79 -16.02 2.03
CA PHE A 168 -9.43 -15.39 3.17
C PHE A 168 -8.40 -15.06 4.26
N GLY A 169 -7.53 -16.01 4.58
CA GLY A 169 -6.42 -15.80 5.52
C GLY A 169 -5.51 -14.65 5.10
N LEU A 170 -5.14 -14.58 3.82
CA LEU A 170 -4.31 -13.50 3.28
C LEU A 170 -5.00 -12.13 3.43
N PHE A 171 -6.26 -12.01 3.03
CA PHE A 171 -7.01 -10.75 3.20
C PHE A 171 -7.20 -10.36 4.67
N CYS A 172 -7.43 -11.33 5.56
CA CYS A 172 -7.51 -11.07 7.00
C CYS A 172 -6.19 -10.52 7.56
N VAL A 173 -5.06 -11.15 7.24
CA VAL A 173 -3.74 -10.68 7.67
C VAL A 173 -3.47 -9.30 7.12
N GLU A 174 -3.76 -9.06 5.83
CA GLU A 174 -3.58 -7.75 5.18
C GLU A 174 -4.45 -6.66 5.80
N SER A 175 -5.71 -6.96 6.14
CA SER A 175 -6.60 -6.04 6.86
C SER A 175 -6.04 -5.67 8.24
N LEU A 176 -5.63 -6.66 9.03
CA LEU A 176 -5.11 -6.44 10.38
C LEU A 176 -3.79 -5.66 10.35
N LEU A 177 -2.90 -6.03 9.44
CA LEU A 177 -1.62 -5.36 9.25
C LEU A 177 -1.83 -3.92 8.78
N SER A 178 -2.77 -3.67 7.87
CA SER A 178 -3.12 -2.32 7.42
C SER A 178 -3.70 -1.46 8.55
N ILE A 179 -4.56 -2.02 9.41
CA ILE A 179 -5.08 -1.31 10.60
C ILE A 179 -3.93 -0.94 11.55
N TRP A 180 -2.99 -1.84 11.77
CA TRP A 180 -1.81 -1.55 12.57
C TRP A 180 -0.93 -0.46 11.94
N VAL A 181 -0.71 -0.52 10.62
CA VAL A 181 0.11 0.46 9.89
C VAL A 181 -0.49 1.87 9.96
N ILE A 182 -1.80 2.04 9.73
CA ILE A 182 -2.40 3.38 9.78
C ILE A 182 -2.27 4.02 11.17
N GLN A 183 -2.40 3.22 12.23
CA GLN A 183 -2.17 3.66 13.61
C GLN A 183 -0.71 4.02 13.86
N PHE A 184 0.21 3.14 13.47
CA PHE A 184 1.65 3.34 13.62
C PHE A 184 2.14 4.62 12.91
N ILE A 185 1.71 4.82 11.67
CA ILE A 185 2.03 6.03 10.88
C ILE A 185 1.42 7.26 11.53
N GLY A 186 0.14 7.20 11.92
CA GLY A 186 -0.55 8.30 12.59
C GLY A 186 0.17 8.78 13.84
N ILE A 187 0.54 7.85 14.72
CA ILE A 187 1.28 8.15 15.95
C ILE A 187 2.66 8.73 15.63
N SER A 188 3.41 8.11 14.70
CA SER A 188 4.76 8.56 14.34
C SER A 188 4.75 9.99 13.80
N VAL A 189 3.79 10.34 12.95
CA VAL A 189 3.64 11.69 12.40
C VAL A 189 3.22 12.69 13.48
N ALA A 190 2.31 12.32 14.39
CA ALA A 190 1.86 13.19 15.47
C ALA A 190 3.00 13.50 16.46
N VAL A 191 3.76 12.48 16.86
CA VAL A 191 4.93 12.62 17.76
C VAL A 191 5.98 13.56 17.16
N GLU A 192 6.29 13.39 15.87
CA GLU A 192 7.29 14.24 15.21
C GLU A 192 6.81 15.70 15.08
N ARG A 193 5.53 15.93 14.79
CA ARG A 193 4.97 17.29 14.77
C ARG A 193 5.05 17.95 16.15
N GLN A 194 4.71 17.23 17.22
CA GLN A 194 4.81 17.75 18.58
C GLN A 194 6.26 18.07 18.95
N ARG A 195 7.20 17.18 18.60
CA ARG A 195 8.63 17.40 18.84
C ARG A 195 9.10 18.69 18.16
N ARG A 196 8.73 18.91 16.89
CA ARG A 196 9.09 20.14 16.18
C ARG A 196 8.50 21.38 16.81
N GLN A 197 7.23 21.35 17.20
CA GLN A 197 6.60 22.47 17.90
C GLN A 197 7.32 22.81 19.21
N ASN A 198 7.71 21.80 20.00
CA ASN A 198 8.45 22.01 21.24
C ASN A 198 9.83 22.66 21.00
N VAL A 199 10.53 22.28 19.92
CA VAL A 199 11.83 22.88 19.55
C VAL A 199 11.65 24.35 19.16
N MET A 200 10.65 24.66 18.33
CA MET A 200 10.36 26.05 17.93
C MET A 200 10.03 26.92 19.15
N LEU A 201 9.23 26.40 20.10
CA LEU A 201 8.92 27.11 21.34
C LEU A 201 10.16 27.36 22.19
N GLN A 202 11.11 26.42 22.27
CA GLN A 202 12.36 26.60 23.00
C GLN A 202 13.29 27.63 22.35
N GLU A 203 13.32 27.69 21.01
CA GLU A 203 14.10 28.67 20.25
C GLU A 203 13.56 30.11 20.33
N GLU A 204 12.27 30.29 20.68
CA GLU A 204 11.67 31.62 20.87
C GLU A 204 11.97 32.24 22.27
N VAL A 205 12.27 31.42 23.29
CA VAL A 205 12.58 31.87 24.67
C VAL A 205 13.88 32.67 24.87
N PRO A 206 14.97 32.54 24.08
CA PRO A 206 16.26 33.19 24.38
C PRO A 206 16.22 34.72 24.49
N TRP A 207 15.23 35.37 23.88
CA TRP A 207 15.10 36.84 23.89
C TRP A 207 14.33 37.40 25.08
N GLN A 208 13.63 36.56 25.85
CA GLN A 208 12.81 37.00 26.99
C GLN A 208 13.62 37.14 28.31
N HIS A 209 14.84 36.60 28.37
CA HIS A 209 15.70 36.63 29.56
C HIS A 209 16.87 37.63 29.47
N GLN A 210 16.92 38.49 28.45
CA GLN A 210 17.94 39.55 28.29
C GLN A 210 17.46 40.96 28.70
N LYS A 211 16.49 41.09 29.61
CA LYS A 211 16.08 42.38 30.20
C LYS A 211 16.32 42.42 31.69
#